data_AF-A0A357ZZU3-F1
#
_entry.id   AF-A0A357ZZU3-F1
#
_cell.length_a   1.000
_cell.length_b   1.000
_cell.length_c   1.000
_cell.angle_alpha   90.00
_cell.angle_beta   90.00
_cell.angle_gamma   90.00
#
_symmetry.space_group_name_H-M   'P 1'
#
loop_
_entity.id
_entity.type
_entity.pdbx_description
1 polymer ?
#
loop_
_entity_poly.entity_id
_entity_poly.type
_entity_poly.pdbx_seq_one_letter_code
_entity_poly.pdbx_strand_id
1 'polypeptide(L)' 'MTAFRDSYLEGPRFGTATRPEVLRVLDLGARAVRDQDSYRDLFSSAAFDYVGTDMEAGNNVDIVLADPHDWTEVESSS' A
#
# COMPACT_ATOMS: atom_id res chain seq x y z
N MET A 1 -8.19 -12.87 -4.89
CA MET A 1 -7.27 -13.71 -4.09
C MET A 1 -6.91 -12.93 -2.83
N THR A 2 -7.69 -13.03 -1.75
CA THR A 2 -7.51 -12.23 -0.51
C THR A 2 -6.77 -12.96 0.61
N ALA A 3 -6.50 -14.26 0.44
CA ALA A 3 -6.02 -15.14 1.51
C ALA A 3 -4.78 -14.62 2.25
N PHE A 4 -3.84 -13.96 1.55
CA PHE A 4 -2.68 -13.35 2.21
C PHE A 4 -3.08 -12.19 3.13
N ARG A 5 -3.87 -11.23 2.64
CA ARG A 5 -4.36 -10.10 3.43
C ARG A 5 -5.09 -10.59 4.68
N ASP A 6 -6.03 -11.51 4.48
CA ASP A 6 -6.90 -12.01 5.56
C ASP A 6 -6.08 -12.77 6.61
N SER A 7 -5.09 -13.56 6.17
CA SER A 7 -4.29 -14.41 7.09
C SER A 7 -3.19 -13.65 7.82
N TYR A 8 -2.60 -12.63 7.19
CA TYR A 8 -1.37 -12.00 7.70
C TYR A 8 -1.51 -10.52 8.03
N LEU A 9 -2.52 -9.84 7.49
CA LEU A 9 -2.68 -8.39 7.64
C LEU A 9 -3.91 -7.99 8.45
N GLU A 10 -4.96 -8.82 8.53
CA GLU A 10 -6.16 -8.54 9.35
C GLU A 10 -6.05 -9.09 10.78
N GLY A 11 -5.14 -10.05 11.03
CA GLY A 11 -4.93 -10.61 12.36
C GLY A 11 -4.41 -9.59 13.38
N PRO A 12 -4.50 -9.88 14.69
CA PRO A 12 -4.11 -8.95 15.76
C PRO A 12 -2.60 -8.67 15.84
N ARG A 13 -1.78 -9.37 15.05
CA ARG A 13 -0.33 -9.21 14.99
C ARG A 13 0.12 -8.88 13.58
N PHE A 14 1.11 -8.01 13.48
CA PHE A 14 1.85 -7.71 12.25
C PHE A 14 3.32 -8.06 12.47
N GLY A 15 3.77 -9.19 11.91
CA GLY A 15 5.07 -9.77 12.26
C GLY A 15 5.14 -10.16 13.75
N THR A 16 6.12 -9.60 14.47
CA THR A 16 6.28 -9.81 15.93
C THR A 16 5.56 -8.75 16.77
N ALA A 17 5.04 -7.69 16.16
CA ALA A 17 4.40 -6.57 16.83
C ALA A 17 2.87 -6.72 16.89
N THR A 18 2.25 -5.99 17.81
CA THR A 18 0.79 -5.77 17.79
C THR A 18 0.43 -4.95 16.57
N ARG A 19 -0.61 -5.36 15.86
CA ARG A 19 -1.09 -4.61 14.69
C ARG A 19 -1.72 -3.28 15.15
N PRO A 20 -1.46 -2.15 14.46
CA PRO A 20 -2.23 -0.92 14.70
C PRO A 20 -3.70 -1.11 14.34
N GLU A 21 -4.57 -0.20 14.77
CA GLU A 21 -5.99 -0.21 14.40
C GLU A 21 -6.17 -0.05 12.89
N VAL A 22 -5.44 0.90 12.30
CA VAL A 22 -5.34 1.10 10.84
C VAL A 22 -3.93 0.76 10.39
N LEU A 23 -3.81 -0.18 9.44
CA LEU A 23 -2.54 -0.54 8.84
C LEU A 23 -2.33 0.26 7.55
N ARG A 24 -1.29 1.09 7.51
CA ARG A 24 -0.89 1.77 6.28
C ARG A 24 -0.17 0.80 5.35
N VAL A 25 -0.61 0.75 4.09
CA VAL A 25 -0.05 -0.08 3.02
C VAL A 25 0.47 0.85 1.94
N LEU A 26 1.78 0.79 1.70
CA LEU A 26 2.42 1.49 0.59
C LEU A 26 2.69 0.49 -0.54
N ASP A 27 2.02 0.67 -1.67
CA ASP A 27 2.18 -0.20 -2.85
C ASP A 27 3.18 0.42 -3.82
N LEU A 28 4.25 -0.31 -4.15
CA LEU A 28 5.35 0.17 -4.99
C LEU A 28 5.21 -0.36 -6.41
N GLY A 29 5.21 0.54 -7.39
CA GLY A 29 4.89 0.20 -8.79
C GLY A 29 3.38 0.06 -8.99
N ALA A 30 2.61 0.88 -8.27
CA ALA A 30 1.15 0.75 -8.15
C ALA A 30 0.38 1.22 -9.40
N ARG A 31 1.05 1.83 -10.38
CA ARG A 31 0.38 2.39 -11.54
C ARG A 31 -0.31 1.30 -12.36
N ALA A 32 -1.64 1.41 -12.47
CA ALA A 32 -2.44 0.53 -13.30
C ALA A 32 -2.29 0.91 -14.78
N VAL A 33 -1.79 -0.01 -15.59
CA VAL A 33 -1.54 0.20 -17.03
C VAL A 33 -2.58 -0.55 -17.86
N ARG A 34 -3.15 0.11 -18.87
CA ARG A 34 -4.18 -0.45 -19.79
C ARG A 34 -5.41 -1.00 -19.07
N ASP A 35 -5.96 -0.22 -18.15
CA ASP A 35 -7.20 -0.55 -17.42
C ASP A 35 -7.14 -1.87 -16.63
N GLN A 36 -5.94 -2.33 -16.29
CA GLN A 36 -5.79 -3.46 -15.38
C GLN A 36 -6.23 -3.10 -13.97
N ASP A 37 -6.86 -4.05 -13.29
CA ASP A 37 -7.26 -3.90 -11.89
C ASP A 37 -6.04 -3.62 -11.01
N SER A 38 -6.24 -2.76 -10.02
CA SER A 38 -5.24 -2.47 -8.99
C SER A 38 -5.50 -3.27 -7.72
N TYR A 39 -4.53 -3.32 -6.82
CA TYR A 39 -4.73 -3.94 -5.51
C TYR A 39 -5.60 -3.12 -4.55
N ARG A 40 -5.96 -1.88 -4.90
CA ARG A 40 -6.73 -0.98 -4.03
C ARG A 40 -8.01 -1.59 -3.49
N ASP A 41 -8.75 -2.33 -4.31
CA ASP A 41 -10.02 -2.96 -3.90
C ASP A 41 -9.81 -4.04 -2.82
N LEU A 42 -8.62 -4.66 -2.80
CA LEU A 42 -8.23 -5.57 -1.72
C LEU A 42 -8.05 -4.83 -0.39
N PHE A 43 -7.93 -3.51 -0.37
CA PHE A 43 -7.71 -2.71 0.85
C PHE A 43 -8.84 -1.69 1.07
N SER A 44 -10.02 -1.95 0.54
CA SER A 44 -11.20 -1.07 0.63
C SER A 44 -11.83 -0.97 2.03
N SER A 45 -11.41 -1.81 2.99
CA SER A 45 -11.92 -1.74 4.36
C SER A 45 -11.25 -0.63 5.17
N ALA A 46 -11.97 -0.04 6.13
CA ALA A 46 -11.45 1.02 7.00
C ALA A 46 -10.27 0.60 7.90
N ALA A 47 -9.95 -0.69 7.93
CA ALA A 47 -8.79 -1.21 8.66
C ALA A 47 -7.47 -0.94 7.93
N PHE A 48 -7.51 -0.45 6.68
CA PHE A 48 -6.34 -0.16 5.86
C PHE A 48 -6.34 1.28 5.35
N ASP A 49 -5.13 1.85 5.28
CA ASP A 49 -4.83 3.10 4.59
C ASP A 49 -3.91 2.75 3.40
N TYR A 50 -4.50 2.52 2.22
CA TYR A 50 -3.76 2.12 1.02
C TYR A 50 -3.33 3.33 0.20
N VAL A 51 -2.03 3.39 -0.07
CA VAL A 51 -1.38 4.46 -0.84
C VAL A 51 -0.58 3.83 -1.97
N GLY A 52 -0.94 4.16 -3.21
CA GLY A 52 -0.21 3.72 -4.39
C GLY A 52 0.94 4.65 -4.73
N THR A 53 2.11 4.08 -5.01
CA THR A 53 3.33 4.82 -5.37
C THR A 53 3.91 4.33 -6.69
N ASP A 54 4.41 5.26 -7.49
CA ASP A 54 5.11 4.97 -8.73
C ASP A 54 6.06 6.13 -9.08
N MET A 55 6.94 5.96 -10.06
CA MET A 55 7.77 7.05 -10.60
C MET A 55 7.00 7.91 -11.62
N GLU A 56 5.83 7.45 -12.08
CA GLU A 56 5.00 8.15 -13.05
C GLU A 56 3.56 8.29 -12.53
N ALA A 57 2.97 9.47 -12.68
CA ALA A 57 1.55 9.66 -12.38
C ALA A 57 0.66 8.74 -13.23
N GLY A 58 -0.49 8.34 -12.69
CA GLY A 58 -1.44 7.52 -13.42
C GLY A 58 -2.56 6.97 -12.54
N ASN A 59 -3.37 6.09 -13.13
CA ASN A 59 -4.40 5.39 -12.39
C ASN A 59 -3.78 4.61 -11.22
N ASN A 60 -4.40 4.70 -10.05
CA ASN A 60 -3.97 4.11 -8.79
C ASN A 60 -2.68 4.70 -8.15
N VAL A 61 -2.14 5.80 -8.66
CA VAL A 61 -0.96 6.46 -8.08
C VAL A 61 -1.39 7.67 -7.24
N ASP A 62 -1.10 7.63 -5.94
CA ASP A 62 -1.33 8.73 -4.99
C ASP A 62 -0.06 9.56 -4.78
N ILE A 63 1.10 8.90 -4.76
CA ILE A 63 2.42 9.53 -4.59
C ILE A 63 3.29 9.21 -5.81
N VAL A 64 3.85 10.25 -6.42
CA VAL A 64 4.87 10.10 -7.46
C VAL A 64 6.23 10.30 -6.81
N LEU A 65 7.08 9.26 -6.85
CA LEU A 65 8.43 9.30 -6.29
C LEU A 65 9.39 9.97 -7.27
N ALA A 66 10.15 10.95 -6.80
CA ALA A 66 11.20 11.58 -7.60
C ALA A 66 12.42 10.66 -7.79
N ASP A 67 12.80 9.91 -6.75
CA ASP A 67 13.87 8.91 -6.79
C ASP A 67 13.38 7.60 -6.14
N PRO A 68 13.34 6.46 -6.86
CA PRO A 68 12.90 5.18 -6.31
C PRO A 68 13.85 4.60 -5.26
N HIS A 69 15.01 5.21 -4.99
CA HIS A 69 15.96 4.80 -3.97
C HIS A 69 16.05 5.79 -2.79
N ASP A 70 15.50 7.00 -2.90
CA ASP A 70 15.49 8.03 -1.85
C ASP A 70 14.11 8.70 -1.76
N TRP A 71 13.26 8.15 -0.89
CA TRP A 71 11.83 8.48 -0.83
C TRP A 71 11.58 9.67 0.09
N THR A 72 11.84 10.88 -0.41
CA THR A 72 11.60 12.11 0.36
C THR A 72 10.11 12.44 0.56
N GLU A 73 9.24 11.87 -0.27
CA GLU A 73 7.79 12.06 -0.24
C GLU A 73 7.10 11.21 0.84
N VAL A 74 7.81 10.24 1.42
CA VAL A 74 7.29 9.32 2.43
C VAL A 74 8.11 9.42 3.71
N GLU A 75 7.49 9.91 4.77
CA GLU A 75 8.11 10.01 6.10
C GLU A 75 8.46 8.63 6.68
N SER A 76 9.65 8.53 7.26
CA SER A 76 10.07 7.31 7.96
C SER A 76 9.30 7.11 9.27
N SER A 77 9.09 5.84 9.62
CA SER A 77 8.53 5.43 10.93
C SER A 77 9.52 4.59 11.76
N SER A 78 10.81 4.68 11.44
CA SER A 78 11.92 3.98 12.10
C SER A 78 12.37 4.62 13.41
#